data_AF-A0A3Q0DVW2-F1
#
_entry.id   AF-A0A3Q0DVW2-F1
#
_cell.length_a   1.000
_cell.length_b   1.000
_cell.length_c   1.000
_cell.angle_alpha   90.00
_cell.angle_beta   90.00
_cell.angle_gamma   90.00
#
_symmetry.space_group_name_H-M   'P 1'
#
loop_
_entity.id
_entity.type
_entity.pdbx_description
1 polymer ?
#
loop_
_entity_poly.entity_id
_entity_poly.type
_entity_poly.pdbx_seq_one_letter_code
_entity_poly.pdbx_strand_id
1 'polypeptide(L)'
;MDVQELVRRSIGRLTIIRQTFPVPQNISQRCFRGNHRISSTLCDPKDPFAQNMEISNLYIYDTVLLLANAFHKKLEDRKWHSMASLSCIRKNSKPWQGGRSMLETIKKGGVNGLTGELEFGENGGNPNVHFEILGTNYGEELGRGVRK
;
A
#
# COMPACT_ATOMS: atom_id res chain seq x y z
N MET A 1 9.39 5.83 15.90
CA MET A 1 10.52 5.18 16.60
C MET A 1 11.18 4.25 15.60
N ASP A 2 12.44 4.52 15.27
CA ASP A 2 13.18 3.75 14.28
C ASP A 2 13.50 2.33 14.81
N VAL A 3 13.51 1.32 13.94
CA VAL A 3 13.90 -0.05 14.29
C VAL A 3 15.31 -0.08 14.87
N GLN A 4 16.23 0.74 14.34
CA GLN A 4 17.58 0.88 14.88
C GLN A 4 17.60 1.37 16.32
N GLU A 5 16.72 2.32 16.64
CA GLU A 5 16.59 2.85 17.99
C GLU A 5 16.02 1.80 18.95
N LEU A 6 15.03 1.03 18.51
CA LEU A 6 14.44 -0.06 19.30
C LEU A 6 15.47 -1.15 19.60
N VAL A 7 16.27 -1.53 18.60
CA VAL A 7 17.39 -2.47 18.76
C VAL A 7 18.40 -1.94 19.78
N ARG A 8 18.80 -0.66 19.68
CA ARG A 8 19.79 -0.05 20.59
C ARG A 8 19.29 0.02 22.04
N ARG A 9 17.99 0.18 22.26
CA ARG A 9 17.38 0.25 23.60
C ARG A 9 17.09 -1.13 24.20
N SER A 10 17.04 -2.17 23.38
CA SER A 10 16.69 -3.52 23.84
C SER A 10 17.87 -4.20 24.57
N ILE A 11 17.56 -4.92 25.65
CA ILE A 11 18.48 -5.81 26.36
C ILE A 11 18.00 -7.24 26.07
N GLY A 12 18.89 -8.13 25.65
CA GLY A 12 18.53 -9.51 25.27
C GLY A 12 18.08 -9.66 23.81
N ARG A 13 17.41 -10.78 23.52
CA ARG A 13 16.92 -11.11 22.17
C ARG A 13 15.64 -10.33 21.85
N LEU A 14 15.65 -9.57 20.76
CA LEU A 14 14.50 -8.85 20.22
C LEU A 14 14.08 -9.47 18.89
N THR A 15 12.78 -9.72 18.72
CA THR A 15 12.19 -10.13 17.43
C THR A 15 11.12 -9.12 17.03
N ILE A 16 11.22 -8.58 15.82
CA ILE A 16 10.29 -7.62 15.23
C ILE A 16 9.60 -8.30 14.05
N ILE A 17 8.27 -8.30 14.06
CA ILE A 17 7.44 -8.77 12.95
C ILE A 17 6.70 -7.56 12.41
N ARG A 18 6.86 -7.27 11.12
CA ARG A 18 6.18 -6.13 10.48
C ARG A 18 5.78 -6.44 9.06
N GLN A 19 4.78 -5.73 8.57
CA GLN A 19 4.41 -5.79 7.16
C GLN A 19 5.55 -5.23 6.31
N THR A 20 5.80 -5.86 5.17
CA THR A 20 6.76 -5.41 4.16
C THR A 20 6.08 -5.28 2.79
N PHE A 21 6.64 -4.43 1.92
CA PHE A 21 6.10 -4.16 0.60
C PHE A 21 7.10 -4.55 -0.48
N PRO A 22 6.72 -5.44 -1.42
CA PRO A 22 7.60 -5.86 -2.50
C PRO A 22 7.78 -4.73 -3.50
N VAL A 23 8.83 -3.92 -3.31
CA VAL A 23 9.24 -2.85 -4.23
C VAL A 23 10.43 -3.27 -5.08
N PRO A 24 10.56 -2.78 -6.33
CA PRO A 24 11.73 -3.06 -7.16
C PRO A 24 13.05 -2.71 -6.46
N GLN A 25 14.06 -3.57 -6.60
CA GLN A 25 15.38 -3.33 -5.99
C GLN A 25 16.13 -2.18 -6.67
N ASN A 26 15.94 -2.02 -7.98
CA ASN A 26 16.61 -0.98 -8.75
C ASN A 26 16.02 0.40 -8.43
N ILE A 27 16.87 1.33 -7.97
CA ILE A 27 16.46 2.68 -7.53
C ILE A 27 15.78 3.44 -8.67
N SER A 28 16.26 3.32 -9.90
CA SER A 28 15.65 4.00 -11.05
C SER A 28 14.24 3.49 -11.37
N GLN A 29 13.91 2.26 -10.98
CA GLN A 29 12.60 1.65 -11.19
C GLN A 29 11.66 1.81 -9.98
N ARG A 30 12.16 2.19 -8.79
CA ARG A 30 11.31 2.39 -7.61
C ARG A 30 10.23 3.43 -7.83
N CYS A 31 10.54 4.49 -8.57
CA CYS A 31 9.63 5.59 -8.87
C CYS A 31 8.86 5.42 -10.18
N PHE A 32 8.85 4.22 -10.77
CA PHE A 32 8.10 3.92 -11.98
C PHE A 32 7.30 2.63 -11.82
N ARG A 33 6.12 2.57 -12.44
CA ARG A 33 5.29 1.37 -12.57
C ARG A 33 4.83 1.28 -14.03
N GLY A 34 5.57 0.50 -14.83
CA GLY A 34 5.50 0.62 -16.28
C GLY A 34 5.83 2.06 -16.71
N ASN A 35 4.90 2.73 -17.39
CA ASN A 35 5.04 4.12 -17.83
C ASN A 35 4.55 5.16 -16.82
N HIS A 36 3.95 4.73 -15.70
CA HIS A 36 3.48 5.65 -14.65
C HIS A 36 4.64 6.11 -13.77
N ARG A 37 4.83 7.42 -13.66
CA ARG A 37 5.88 8.03 -12.82
C ARG A 37 5.31 8.43 -11.47
N ILE A 38 5.93 7.95 -10.40
CA ILE A 38 5.61 8.27 -9.01
C ILE A 38 6.47 9.45 -8.56
N SER A 39 5.90 10.36 -7.75
CA SER A 39 6.66 11.46 -7.14
C SER A 39 7.80 10.90 -6.27
N SER A 40 9.01 11.44 -6.42
CA SER A 40 10.19 11.01 -5.65
C SER A 40 9.96 11.06 -4.15
N THR A 41 9.17 12.03 -3.67
CA THR A 41 8.79 12.17 -2.25
C THR A 41 8.05 10.95 -1.67
N LEU A 42 7.50 10.07 -2.51
CA LEU A 42 6.75 8.88 -2.11
C LEU A 42 7.50 7.55 -2.35
N CYS A 43 8.53 7.56 -3.20
CA CYS A 43 9.19 6.33 -3.68
C CYS A 43 10.71 6.31 -3.45
N ASP A 44 11.33 7.45 -3.15
CA ASP A 44 12.73 7.52 -2.74
C ASP A 44 12.84 7.17 -1.24
N PRO A 45 13.45 6.03 -0.87
CA PRO A 45 13.59 5.64 0.54
C PRO A 45 14.50 6.59 1.34
N LYS A 46 15.19 7.54 0.68
CA LYS A 46 16.00 8.56 1.34
C LYS A 46 15.20 9.84 1.65
N ASP A 47 14.00 9.99 1.10
CA ASP A 47 13.17 11.16 1.36
C ASP A 47 12.55 11.08 2.77
N PRO A 48 12.63 12.15 3.58
CA PRO A 48 12.06 12.17 4.93
C PRO A 48 10.54 11.92 4.94
N PHE A 49 9.82 12.35 3.90
CA PHE A 49 8.39 12.09 3.79
C PHE A 49 8.14 10.59 3.59
N ALA A 50 8.83 9.96 2.63
CA ALA A 50 8.69 8.52 2.34
C ALA A 50 8.99 7.65 3.57
N GLN A 51 10.00 8.02 4.37
CA GLN A 51 10.36 7.31 5.61
C GLN A 51 9.29 7.42 6.71
N ASN A 52 8.50 8.49 6.70
CA ASN A 52 7.47 8.77 7.70
C ASN A 52 6.04 8.50 7.19
N MET A 53 5.89 7.92 5.99
CA MET A 53 4.58 7.55 5.47
C MET A 53 3.95 6.45 6.32
N GLU A 54 2.71 6.68 6.75
CA GLU A 54 1.87 5.63 7.28
C GLU A 54 1.53 4.60 6.19
N ILE A 55 1.31 3.34 6.60
CA ILE A 55 0.89 2.24 5.71
C ILE A 55 -0.36 2.63 4.92
N SER A 56 -1.31 3.33 5.56
CA SER A 56 -2.52 3.86 4.92
C SER A 56 -2.22 4.75 3.71
N ASN A 57 -1.18 5.59 3.77
CA ASN A 57 -0.80 6.49 2.68
C ASN A 57 -0.38 5.73 1.42
N LEU A 58 0.30 4.59 1.58
CA LEU A 58 0.68 3.71 0.48
C LEU A 58 -0.56 3.11 -0.20
N TYR A 59 -1.52 2.62 0.59
CA TYR A 59 -2.78 2.11 0.07
C TYR A 59 -3.65 3.19 -0.57
N ILE A 60 -3.65 4.42 -0.06
CA ILE A 60 -4.36 5.55 -0.68
C ILE A 60 -3.80 5.83 -2.08
N TYR A 61 -2.47 5.85 -2.22
CA TYR A 61 -1.84 6.04 -3.52
C TYR A 61 -2.29 4.98 -4.53
N ASP A 62 -2.20 3.72 -4.15
CA ASP A 62 -2.53 2.59 -5.02
C ASP A 62 -4.04 2.53 -5.32
N THR A 63 -4.89 2.93 -4.36
CA THR A 63 -6.34 3.04 -4.56
C THR A 63 -6.67 4.07 -5.64
N VAL A 64 -6.05 5.26 -5.59
CA VAL A 64 -6.27 6.31 -6.61
C VAL A 64 -5.74 5.85 -7.97
N LEU A 65 -4.59 5.17 -8.00
CA LEU A 65 -4.04 4.58 -9.22
C LEU A 65 -4.99 3.53 -9.83
N LEU A 66 -5.57 2.66 -9.01
CA LEU A 66 -6.55 1.65 -9.44
C LEU A 66 -7.83 2.29 -9.99
N LEU A 67 -8.36 3.31 -9.30
CA LEU A 67 -9.53 4.05 -9.77
C LEU A 67 -9.30 4.71 -11.12
N ALA A 68 -8.12 5.33 -11.34
CA ALA A 68 -7.75 5.91 -12.62
C ALA A 68 -7.76 4.87 -13.75
N ASN A 69 -7.20 3.68 -13.52
CA ASN A 69 -7.22 2.57 -14.47
C ASN A 69 -8.64 2.06 -14.74
N ALA A 70 -9.47 1.93 -13.70
CA ALA A 70 -10.86 1.49 -13.84
C ALA A 70 -11.68 2.48 -14.69
N PHE A 71 -11.51 3.79 -14.46
CA PHE A 71 -12.16 4.82 -15.28
C PHE A 71 -11.65 4.81 -16.72
N HIS A 72 -10.34 4.72 -16.92
CA HIS A 72 -9.73 4.62 -18.25
C HIS A 72 -10.32 3.45 -19.04
N LYS A 73 -10.33 2.24 -18.46
CA LYS A 73 -10.91 1.05 -19.09
C LYS A 73 -12.38 1.24 -19.44
N LYS A 74 -13.18 1.81 -18.53
CA LYS A 74 -14.62 2.02 -18.77
C LYS A 74 -14.91 2.99 -19.92
N LEU A 75 -14.04 4.01 -20.08
CA LEU A 75 -14.09 4.96 -21.19
C LEU A 75 -13.66 4.31 -22.50
N GLU A 76 -12.53 3.58 -22.49
CA GLU A 76 -12.01 2.84 -23.65
C GLU A 76 -13.01 1.81 -24.18
N ASP A 77 -13.63 1.03 -23.28
CA ASP A 77 -14.66 0.04 -23.59
C ASP A 77 -15.99 0.69 -24.04
N ARG A 78 -16.11 2.02 -24.02
CA ARG A 78 -17.34 2.79 -24.33
C ARG A 78 -18.55 2.39 -23.47
N LYS A 79 -18.31 1.95 -22.23
CA LYS A 79 -19.33 1.50 -21.28
C LYS A 79 -19.55 2.51 -20.15
N TRP A 80 -19.15 3.77 -20.36
CA TRP A 80 -19.27 4.83 -19.36
C TRP A 80 -20.72 5.01 -18.90
N HIS A 81 -20.90 5.26 -17.60
CA HIS A 81 -22.17 5.67 -17.02
C HIS A 81 -21.88 6.89 -16.16
N SER A 82 -22.52 8.01 -16.46
CA SER A 82 -22.28 9.26 -15.74
C SER A 82 -22.66 9.15 -14.26
N MET A 83 -21.99 9.96 -13.44
CA MET A 83 -22.34 10.15 -12.04
C MET A 83 -23.76 10.71 -11.92
N ALA A 84 -24.42 10.39 -10.81
CA ALA A 84 -25.76 10.90 -10.49
C ALA A 84 -25.69 11.70 -9.18
N SER A 85 -26.43 12.81 -9.12
CA SER A 85 -26.69 13.48 -7.85
C SER A 85 -27.69 12.65 -7.05
N LEU A 86 -27.21 12.02 -5.97
CA LEU A 86 -28.03 11.19 -5.09
C LEU A 86 -28.47 11.99 -3.86
N SER A 87 -29.54 11.55 -3.21
CA SER A 87 -30.00 12.12 -1.94
C SER A 87 -30.14 11.02 -0.90
N CYS A 88 -29.65 11.28 0.31
CA CYS A 88 -29.77 10.37 1.45
C CYS A 88 -31.02 10.69 2.27
N ILE A 89 -31.50 9.73 3.06
CA ILE A 89 -32.60 9.92 4.04
C ILE A 89 -33.88 10.45 3.38
N ARG A 90 -34.19 9.95 2.18
CA ARG A 90 -35.48 10.17 1.49
C ARG A 90 -36.18 8.84 1.23
N LYS A 91 -37.50 8.80 1.42
CA LYS A 91 -38.31 7.60 1.16
C LYS A 91 -38.19 7.07 -0.28
N ASN A 92 -37.99 7.97 -1.25
CA ASN A 92 -37.91 7.66 -2.67
C ASN A 92 -36.47 7.75 -3.22
N SER A 93 -35.45 7.54 -2.37
CA SER A 93 -34.05 7.55 -2.80
C SER A 93 -33.80 6.47 -3.84
N LYS A 94 -33.18 6.82 -4.97
CA LYS A 94 -32.78 5.87 -6.01
C LYS A 94 -31.25 5.68 -5.96
N PRO A 95 -30.74 4.45 -6.16
CA PRO A 95 -29.31 4.21 -6.22
C PRO A 95 -28.72 4.76 -7.52
N TRP A 96 -27.40 4.92 -7.55
CA TRP A 96 -26.68 5.21 -8.78
C TRP A 96 -26.75 4.01 -9.73
N GLN A 97 -27.41 4.18 -10.88
CA GLN A 97 -27.62 3.12 -11.87
C GLN A 97 -26.31 2.58 -12.44
N GLY A 98 -25.28 3.43 -12.57
CA GLY A 98 -23.94 3.02 -13.01
C GLY A 98 -23.14 2.25 -11.95
N GLY A 99 -23.59 2.23 -10.69
CA GLY A 99 -22.83 1.75 -9.54
C GLY A 99 -22.41 0.29 -9.64
N ARG A 100 -23.32 -0.59 -10.08
CA ARG A 100 -23.00 -2.01 -10.26
C ARG A 100 -21.89 -2.23 -11.29
N SER A 101 -22.01 -1.57 -12.45
CA SER A 101 -21.01 -1.69 -13.52
C SER A 101 -19.65 -1.14 -13.12
N MET A 102 -19.62 -0.03 -12.38
CA MET A 102 -18.39 0.57 -11.90
C MET A 102 -17.71 -0.30 -10.85
N LEU A 103 -18.48 -0.78 -9.86
CA LEU A 103 -17.98 -1.68 -8.82
C LEU A 103 -17.34 -2.94 -9.42
N GLU A 104 -18.00 -3.57 -10.40
CA GLU A 104 -17.44 -4.76 -11.07
C GLU A 104 -16.17 -4.44 -11.88
N THR A 105 -16.06 -3.23 -12.44
CA THR A 105 -14.85 -2.81 -13.16
C THR A 105 -13.69 -2.59 -12.20
N ILE A 106 -13.94 -1.92 -11.06
CA ILE A 106 -12.96 -1.68 -10.00
C ILE A 106 -12.51 -3.01 -9.37
N LYS A 107 -13.47 -3.87 -9.01
CA LYS A 107 -13.21 -5.16 -8.34
C LYS A 107 -12.35 -6.10 -9.19
N LYS A 108 -12.50 -6.06 -10.53
CA LYS A 108 -11.69 -6.88 -11.46
C LYS A 108 -10.40 -6.18 -11.90
N GLY A 109 -10.18 -4.95 -11.46
CA GLY A 109 -8.95 -4.21 -11.73
C GLY A 109 -7.82 -4.66 -10.81
N GLY A 110 -6.59 -4.47 -11.29
CA GLY A 110 -5.37 -4.68 -10.52
C GLY A 110 -4.32 -3.66 -10.96
N VAL A 111 -3.49 -3.19 -10.02
CA VAL A 111 -2.41 -2.25 -10.31
C VAL A 111 -1.14 -2.62 -9.55
N ASN A 112 0.00 -2.28 -10.15
CA ASN A 112 1.30 -2.32 -9.50
C ASN A 112 1.62 -0.93 -8.93
N GLY A 113 1.79 -0.83 -7.61
CA GLY A 113 1.91 0.43 -6.89
C GLY A 113 2.97 0.41 -5.79
N LEU A 114 2.83 1.27 -4.79
CA LEU A 114 3.73 1.38 -3.63
C LEU A 114 3.61 0.15 -2.69
N THR A 115 2.44 -0.50 -2.66
CA THR A 115 2.17 -1.68 -1.83
C THR A 115 2.55 -3.01 -2.49
N GLY A 116 3.03 -2.97 -3.74
CA GLY A 116 3.17 -4.14 -4.59
C GLY A 116 1.98 -4.24 -5.53
N GLU A 117 1.30 -5.39 -5.52
CA GLU A 117 0.07 -5.62 -6.29
C GLU A 117 -1.17 -5.34 -5.44
N LEU A 118 -1.97 -4.36 -5.88
CA LEU A 118 -3.29 -4.09 -5.32
C LEU A 118 -4.35 -4.61 -6.28
N GLU A 119 -5.13 -5.59 -5.81
CA GLU A 119 -6.25 -6.21 -6.51
C GLU A 119 -7.35 -6.60 -5.52
N PHE A 120 -8.47 -7.12 -6.02
CA PHE A 120 -9.57 -7.61 -5.17
C PHE A 120 -9.99 -9.02 -5.57
N GLY A 121 -10.05 -9.92 -4.59
CA GLY A 121 -10.56 -11.28 -4.78
C GLY A 121 -12.08 -11.35 -4.96
N GLU A 122 -12.61 -12.57 -5.07
CA GLU A 122 -14.06 -12.78 -5.21
C GLU A 122 -14.88 -12.23 -4.04
N ASN A 123 -14.32 -12.23 -2.83
CA ASN A 123 -14.93 -11.62 -1.63
C ASN A 123 -14.81 -10.08 -1.59
N GLY A 124 -14.10 -9.46 -2.54
CA GLY A 124 -13.88 -8.01 -2.60
C GLY A 124 -12.78 -7.49 -1.67
N GLY A 125 -11.98 -8.38 -1.06
CA GLY A 125 -10.81 -8.00 -0.25
C GLY A 125 -9.50 -8.13 -1.03
N ASN A 126 -8.49 -7.35 -0.65
CA ASN A 126 -7.12 -7.52 -1.16
C ASN A 126 -6.49 -8.78 -0.54
N PRO A 127 -6.07 -9.77 -1.34
CA PRO A 127 -5.44 -10.98 -0.82
C PRO A 127 -3.95 -10.80 -0.47
N ASN A 128 -3.31 -9.72 -0.96
CA ASN A 128 -1.85 -9.59 -0.95
C ASN A 128 -1.33 -8.94 0.34
N VAL A 129 -0.58 -9.72 1.13
CA VAL A 129 0.10 -9.24 2.34
C VAL A 129 1.39 -10.02 2.56
N HIS A 130 2.47 -9.31 2.94
CA HIS A 130 3.77 -9.90 3.23
C HIS A 130 4.27 -9.41 4.59
N PHE A 131 4.89 -10.30 5.36
CA PHE A 131 5.54 -9.97 6.63
C PHE A 131 7.03 -10.28 6.54
N GLU A 132 7.84 -9.46 7.19
CA GLU A 132 9.24 -9.75 7.45
C GLU A 132 9.48 -9.93 8.95
N ILE A 133 10.46 -10.78 9.28
CA ILE A 133 10.86 -11.10 10.65
C ILE A 133 12.31 -10.67 10.81
N LEU A 134 12.56 -9.68 11.66
CA LEU A 134 13.88 -9.20 12.02
C LEU A 134 14.23 -9.69 13.43
N GLY A 135 15.43 -10.21 13.62
CA GLY A 135 15.89 -10.71 14.92
C GLY A 135 17.26 -10.17 15.29
N THR A 136 17.41 -9.67 16.52
CA THR A 136 18.73 -9.46 17.12
C THR A 136 19.22 -10.78 17.73
N ASN A 137 20.52 -11.00 17.72
CA ASN A 137 21.12 -12.11 18.46
C ASN A 137 21.81 -11.54 19.70
N TYR A 138 21.44 -12.05 20.88
CA TYR A 138 22.11 -11.72 22.13
C TYR A 138 23.06 -12.86 22.49
N GLY A 139 24.36 -12.65 22.31
CA GLY A 139 25.37 -13.56 22.82
C GLY A 139 25.54 -13.34 24.32
N GLU A 140 25.45 -14.41 25.12
CA GLU A 140 25.64 -14.39 26.58
C GLU A 140 27.01 -13.83 27.01
N GLU A 141 27.98 -13.67 26.10
CA GLU A 141 29.31 -13.14 26.40
C GLU A 141 29.34 -11.64 26.71
N LEU A 142 28.38 -10.85 26.24
CA LEU A 142 28.29 -9.41 26.58
C LEU A 142 27.87 -9.18 28.05
N GLY A 143 27.27 -10.18 28.70
CA GLY A 143 26.91 -10.15 30.13
C GLY A 143 28.06 -10.45 31.08
N ARG A 144 29.21 -10.94 30.60
CA ARG A 144 30.37 -11.31 31.44
C ARG A 144 31.59 -10.40 31.30
N GLY A 145 31.53 -9.38 30.44
CA GLY A 145 32.71 -8.64 29.99
C GLY A 145 32.82 -7.15 30.34
N VAL A 146 31.87 -6.56 31.09
CA VAL A 146 32.00 -5.13 31.48
C VAL A 146 32.43 -5.02 32.94
N ARG A 147 33.74 -5.14 33.15
CA ARG A 147 34.43 -4.47 34.26
C ARG A 147 35.29 -3.34 33.68
N LYS A 148 35.00 -2.12 34.09
CA LYS A 148 36.01 -1.08 34.32
C LYS A 148 35.67 -0.42 35.64
#